data_AF-A0A2H0SB20-F1
#
_entry.id   AF-A0A2H0SB20-F1
#
_cell.length_a   1.000
_cell.length_b   1.000
_cell.length_c   1.000
_cell.angle_alpha   90.00
_cell.angle_beta   90.00
_cell.angle_gamma   90.00
#
_symmetry.space_group_name_H-M   'P 1'
#
loop_
_entity.id
_entity.type
_entity.pdbx_description
1 polymer ?
#
loop_
_entity_poly.entity_id
_entity_poly.type
_entity_poly.pdbx_seq_one_letter_code
_entity_poly.pdbx_strand_id
1 'polypeptide(L)'
;MYKKINSTFEYAFTIQKDGMYVITVEASCKSGSILGLFGGEDLRVEIDGIKLREVPAKNKPQYYNIPPAWNGTKLKGLAKLVAFVLFLAAGEHVLRFMPKRGATIHAEPKIQTFNSQQPLLKRIQAQDGNRRPWITVALIDMPLKTADVAVKCEKRAHDSDDVKLIIDGKIEKNEQAGWWGKNWYWRGSELQGNTKDARFYPDAAKGIHYIELWADRTPALESLAVTIGDIGKKEDTEGKDAVRIKEYAYRGVSGKENYNRYDTEILAAVDEWNREFMNDAYPPTEPLDPNLVKAMIFVESRMGYAKGGEVDVMQVGNHGDDALRTLHHKREETWFQNGERVPLDYEGEANA
;
A
#
# COMPACT_ATOMS: atom_id res chain seq x y z
N MET A 1 -17.48 -21.42 4.48
CA MET A 1 -16.55 -21.52 3.33
C MET A 1 -17.32 -21.01 2.13
N TYR A 2 -16.81 -19.99 1.44
CA TYR A 2 -17.46 -19.37 0.30
C TYR A 2 -16.93 -19.95 -1.02
N LYS A 3 -15.60 -19.98 -1.20
CA LYS A 3 -14.98 -20.46 -2.45
C LYS A 3 -13.61 -21.06 -2.21
N LYS A 4 -13.28 -22.14 -2.90
CA LYS A 4 -11.91 -22.66 -3.03
C LYS A 4 -11.43 -22.37 -4.44
N ILE A 5 -10.22 -21.82 -4.58
CA ILE A 5 -9.66 -21.39 -5.86
C ILE A 5 -8.27 -21.99 -6.04
N ASN A 6 -7.91 -22.34 -7.28
CA ASN A 6 -6.58 -22.79 -7.70
C ASN A 6 -6.06 -22.06 -8.94
N SER A 7 -6.88 -21.17 -9.49
CA SER A 7 -6.59 -20.23 -10.57
C SER A 7 -7.16 -18.86 -10.18
N THR A 8 -6.83 -17.83 -10.97
CA THR A 8 -7.34 -16.47 -10.75
C THR A 8 -8.87 -16.46 -10.67
N PHE A 9 -9.40 -15.75 -9.69
CA PHE A 9 -10.83 -15.53 -9.51
C PHE A 9 -11.09 -14.04 -9.41
N GLU A 10 -12.06 -13.55 -10.18
CA GLU A 10 -12.48 -12.15 -10.14
C GLU A 10 -13.83 -12.02 -9.43
N TYR A 11 -13.93 -11.04 -8.55
CA TYR A 11 -15.16 -10.66 -7.87
C TYR A 11 -15.47 -9.21 -8.25
N ALA A 12 -16.45 -9.04 -9.13
CA ALA A 12 -16.94 -7.72 -9.53
C ALA A 12 -17.93 -7.18 -8.49
N PHE A 13 -17.87 -5.88 -8.24
CA PHE A 13 -18.80 -5.18 -7.35
C PHE A 13 -19.02 -3.74 -7.84
N THR A 14 -20.11 -3.12 -7.41
CA THR A 14 -20.46 -1.75 -7.82
C THR A 14 -20.52 -0.83 -6.61
N ILE A 15 -19.88 0.33 -6.73
CA ILE A 15 -19.93 1.41 -5.76
C ILE A 15 -20.91 2.48 -6.25
N GLN A 16 -21.83 2.89 -5.38
CA GLN A 16 -22.90 3.84 -5.74
C GLN A 16 -22.45 5.30 -5.70
N LYS A 17 -21.45 5.61 -4.88
CA LYS A 17 -20.95 6.97 -4.65
C LYS A 17 -19.46 6.94 -4.39
N ASP A 18 -18.76 7.91 -4.94
CA ASP A 18 -17.37 8.18 -4.59
C ASP A 18 -17.21 8.28 -3.06
N GLY A 19 -16.16 7.67 -2.53
CA GLY A 19 -15.88 7.76 -1.11
C GLY A 19 -14.84 6.76 -0.63
N MET A 20 -14.60 6.79 0.68
CA MET A 20 -13.76 5.79 1.33
C MET A 20 -14.56 4.54 1.67
N TYR A 21 -13.96 3.40 1.38
CA TYR A 21 -14.54 2.09 1.61
C TYR A 21 -13.58 1.19 2.37
N VAL A 22 -14.18 0.21 3.02
CA VAL A 22 -13.50 -0.91 3.65
C VAL A 22 -13.93 -2.18 2.94
N ILE A 23 -12.97 -2.91 2.41
CA ILE A 23 -13.16 -4.24 1.82
C ILE A 23 -12.52 -5.26 2.75
N THR A 24 -13.31 -6.14 3.35
CA THR A 24 -12.79 -7.21 4.21
C THR A 24 -12.84 -8.55 3.51
N VAL A 25 -11.71 -9.26 3.51
CA VAL A 25 -11.55 -10.60 2.98
C VAL A 25 -11.01 -11.51 4.06
N GLU A 26 -11.65 -12.66 4.27
CA GLU A 26 -11.15 -13.73 5.13
C GLU A 26 -10.80 -14.95 4.28
N ALA A 27 -9.55 -15.37 4.34
CA ALA A 27 -9.06 -16.53 3.60
C ALA A 27 -8.03 -17.33 4.38
N SER A 28 -7.73 -18.53 3.92
CA SER A 28 -6.67 -19.39 4.42
C SER A 28 -5.91 -20.03 3.26
N CYS A 29 -4.63 -20.32 3.53
CA CYS A 29 -3.74 -21.04 2.62
C CYS A 29 -2.97 -22.09 3.43
N LYS A 30 -2.83 -23.28 2.87
CA LYS A 30 -2.09 -24.39 3.48
C LYS A 30 -0.58 -24.25 3.30
N SER A 31 0.18 -24.69 4.30
CA SER A 31 1.63 -24.86 4.14
C SER A 31 1.93 -25.95 3.10
N GLY A 32 3.07 -25.84 2.44
CA GLY A 32 3.55 -26.88 1.52
C GLY A 32 3.83 -28.20 2.24
N SER A 33 3.79 -29.31 1.51
CA SER A 33 4.20 -30.61 2.05
C SER A 33 5.73 -30.65 2.25
N ILE A 34 6.16 -31.30 3.33
CA ILE A 34 7.56 -31.54 3.76
C ILE A 34 8.36 -30.25 3.98
N LEU A 35 8.32 -29.71 5.22
CA LEU A 35 9.16 -28.59 5.68
C LEU A 35 9.15 -27.34 4.78
N GLY A 36 8.12 -27.16 3.94
CA GLY A 36 8.03 -26.03 3.01
C GLY A 36 8.84 -26.18 1.72
N LEU A 37 9.53 -27.31 1.50
CA LEU A 37 10.42 -27.54 0.35
C LEU A 37 9.73 -27.44 -1.00
N PHE A 38 8.47 -27.86 -1.09
CA PHE A 38 7.76 -27.78 -2.35
C PHE A 38 7.09 -26.44 -2.57
N GLY A 39 7.00 -25.53 -1.59
CA GLY A 39 6.21 -24.29 -1.68
C GLY A 39 4.75 -24.49 -1.28
N GLY A 40 4.20 -23.58 -0.48
CA GLY A 40 2.82 -23.64 0.01
C GLY A 40 1.78 -23.13 -0.97
N GLU A 41 0.52 -23.22 -0.56
CA GLU A 41 -0.54 -22.37 -1.09
C GLU A 41 -0.25 -20.93 -0.66
N ASP A 42 -0.43 -19.95 -1.55
CA ASP A 42 -0.42 -18.54 -1.17
C ASP A 42 -1.54 -17.81 -1.91
N LEU A 43 -1.97 -16.66 -1.40
CA LEU A 43 -2.94 -15.80 -2.08
C LEU A 43 -2.52 -14.34 -1.94
N ARG A 44 -2.60 -13.62 -3.05
CA ARG A 44 -2.63 -12.16 -3.08
C ARG A 44 -3.95 -11.67 -3.67
N VAL A 45 -4.35 -10.46 -3.33
CA VAL A 45 -5.52 -9.79 -3.89
C VAL A 45 -5.05 -8.48 -4.52
N GLU A 46 -5.56 -8.19 -5.71
CA GLU A 46 -5.42 -6.91 -6.40
C GLU A 46 -6.80 -6.23 -6.46
N ILE A 47 -6.85 -4.92 -6.27
CA ILE A 47 -8.09 -4.13 -6.33
C ILE A 47 -7.95 -3.18 -7.51
N ASP A 48 -8.78 -3.32 -8.53
CA ASP A 48 -8.70 -2.52 -9.77
C ASP A 48 -7.30 -2.51 -10.40
N GLY A 49 -6.58 -3.63 -10.28
CA GLY A 49 -5.21 -3.78 -10.78
C GLY A 49 -4.11 -3.24 -9.86
N ILE A 50 -4.45 -2.59 -8.75
CA ILE A 50 -3.47 -2.13 -7.75
C ILE A 50 -2.76 -3.35 -7.14
N LYS A 51 -1.43 -3.40 -7.35
CA LYS A 51 -0.54 -4.44 -6.79
C LYS A 51 0.17 -3.93 -5.56
N LEU A 52 -0.30 -4.38 -4.39
CA LEU A 52 0.35 -4.08 -3.12
C LEU A 52 1.71 -4.80 -3.01
N ARG A 53 2.66 -4.14 -2.34
CA ARG A 53 4.04 -4.62 -2.13
C ARG A 53 4.46 -4.44 -0.67
N GLU A 54 5.62 -4.95 -0.27
CA GLU A 54 6.13 -4.78 1.10
C GLU A 54 6.38 -3.31 1.46
N VAL A 55 6.17 -2.98 2.74
CA VAL A 55 6.49 -1.67 3.33
C VAL A 55 7.51 -1.89 4.47
N PRO A 56 8.65 -1.18 4.47
CA PRO A 56 9.16 -0.35 3.38
C PRO A 56 9.50 -1.18 2.14
N ALA A 57 9.43 -0.55 0.98
CA ALA A 57 9.76 -1.15 -0.31
C ALA A 57 11.21 -1.67 -0.34
N LYS A 58 11.44 -2.82 -0.96
CA LYS A 58 12.76 -3.41 -1.19
C LYS A 58 13.06 -3.51 -2.69
N ASN A 59 14.33 -3.64 -3.08
CA ASN A 59 14.72 -3.67 -4.51
C ASN A 59 14.02 -4.79 -5.31
N LYS A 60 13.71 -5.93 -4.68
CA LYS A 60 12.97 -7.04 -5.31
C LYS A 60 11.55 -7.12 -4.74
N PRO A 61 10.52 -6.64 -5.47
CA PRO A 61 9.15 -6.62 -4.98
C PRO A 61 8.66 -8.02 -4.56
N GLN A 62 8.00 -8.07 -3.41
CA GLN A 62 7.28 -9.22 -2.92
C GLN A 62 5.78 -8.98 -3.07
N TYR A 63 5.05 -9.99 -3.54
CA TYR A 63 3.58 -9.89 -3.69
C TYR A 63 2.81 -10.93 -2.88
N TYR A 64 3.49 -12.01 -2.48
CA TYR A 64 2.91 -13.14 -1.73
C TYR A 64 3.47 -13.26 -0.31
N ASN A 65 4.49 -12.47 0.01
CA ASN A 65 5.11 -12.40 1.32
C ASN A 65 5.03 -10.97 1.88
N ILE A 66 3.84 -10.39 1.75
CA ILE A 66 3.51 -9.05 2.22
C ILE A 66 2.38 -9.11 3.24
N PRO A 67 2.22 -8.07 4.08
CA PRO A 67 1.16 -8.04 5.09
C PRO A 67 -0.24 -8.31 4.53
N PRO A 68 -0.73 -7.74 3.42
CA PRO A 68 -2.08 -8.03 2.94
C PRO A 68 -2.23 -9.38 2.20
N ALA A 69 -1.17 -10.19 2.10
CA ALA A 69 -1.23 -11.52 1.48
C ALA A 69 -1.52 -12.64 2.50
N TRP A 70 -2.00 -13.78 2.00
CA TRP A 70 -2.15 -15.02 2.75
C TRP A 70 -1.02 -15.95 2.36
N ASN A 71 0.01 -16.00 3.20
CA ASN A 71 1.15 -16.89 2.98
C ASN A 71 0.91 -18.23 3.69
N GLY A 72 0.79 -19.33 2.95
CA GLY A 72 0.43 -20.62 3.54
C GLY A 72 1.48 -21.18 4.50
N THR A 73 2.76 -20.83 4.31
CA THR A 73 3.82 -21.22 5.25
C THR A 73 3.64 -20.53 6.60
N LYS A 74 3.25 -19.25 6.61
CA LYS A 74 2.98 -18.49 7.84
C LYS A 74 1.64 -18.87 8.47
N LEU A 75 0.61 -19.13 7.65
CA LEU A 75 -0.75 -19.38 8.11
C LEU A 75 -1.01 -20.83 8.52
N LYS A 76 -0.29 -21.79 7.93
CA LYS A 76 -0.43 -23.23 8.22
C LYS A 76 -1.89 -23.71 8.12
N GLY A 77 -2.63 -23.19 7.14
CA GLY A 77 -4.04 -23.53 6.92
C GLY A 77 -5.05 -22.76 7.78
N LEU A 78 -4.60 -21.88 8.67
CA LEU A 78 -5.49 -21.05 9.49
C LEU A 78 -5.93 -19.79 8.75
N ALA A 79 -7.10 -19.29 9.12
CA ALA A 79 -7.72 -18.11 8.55
C ALA A 79 -6.99 -16.83 9.01
N LYS A 80 -6.93 -15.89 8.07
CA LYS A 80 -6.50 -14.52 8.28
C LYS A 80 -7.52 -13.59 7.66
N LEU A 81 -7.82 -12.50 8.36
CA LEU A 81 -8.63 -11.40 7.85
C LEU A 81 -7.71 -10.29 7.33
N VAL A 82 -8.00 -9.78 6.13
CA VAL A 82 -7.40 -8.55 5.60
C VAL A 82 -8.52 -7.54 5.36
N ALA A 83 -8.35 -6.33 5.88
CA ALA A 83 -9.21 -5.18 5.63
C ALA A 83 -8.46 -4.14 4.79
N PHE A 84 -8.92 -3.91 3.57
CA PHE A 84 -8.39 -2.86 2.69
C PHE A 84 -9.20 -1.59 2.89
N VAL A 85 -8.53 -0.48 3.21
CA VAL A 85 -9.13 0.84 3.34
C VAL A 85 -8.60 1.71 2.22
N LEU A 86 -9.49 2.18 1.35
CA LEU A 86 -9.14 2.90 0.13
C LEU A 86 -10.28 3.78 -0.35
N PHE A 87 -9.97 4.77 -1.19
CA PHE A 87 -10.97 5.54 -1.91
C PHE A 87 -11.41 4.77 -3.16
N LEU A 88 -12.71 4.73 -3.42
CA LEU A 88 -13.30 4.17 -4.63
C LEU A 88 -14.22 5.21 -5.27
N ALA A 89 -14.15 5.35 -6.59
CA ALA A 89 -15.12 6.12 -7.35
C ALA A 89 -16.47 5.38 -7.42
N ALA A 90 -17.54 6.06 -7.81
CA ALA A 90 -18.77 5.40 -8.21
C ALA A 90 -18.54 4.64 -9.52
N GLY A 91 -19.05 3.41 -9.61
CA GLY A 91 -18.89 2.57 -10.79
C GLY A 91 -18.59 1.12 -10.47
N GLU A 92 -18.10 0.41 -11.48
CA GLU A 92 -17.73 -0.99 -11.40
C GLU A 92 -16.27 -1.14 -10.96
N HIS A 93 -16.05 -2.08 -10.06
CA HIS A 93 -14.74 -2.40 -9.50
C HIS A 93 -14.54 -3.91 -9.48
N VAL A 94 -13.29 -4.33 -9.36
CA VAL A 94 -12.93 -5.75 -9.34
C VAL A 94 -11.88 -6.06 -8.27
N LEU A 95 -12.16 -7.13 -7.50
CA LEU A 95 -11.16 -7.81 -6.70
C LEU A 95 -10.64 -9.00 -7.50
N ARG A 96 -9.33 -9.02 -7.80
CA ARG A 96 -8.67 -10.18 -8.42
C ARG A 96 -7.93 -10.98 -7.36
N PHE A 97 -8.41 -12.19 -7.11
CA PHE A 97 -7.77 -13.17 -6.24
C PHE A 97 -6.79 -13.99 -7.07
N MET A 98 -5.51 -13.91 -6.74
CA MET A 98 -4.44 -14.59 -7.49
C MET A 98 -3.76 -15.66 -6.63
N PRO A 99 -4.29 -16.89 -6.61
CA PRO A 99 -3.70 -17.96 -5.81
C PRO A 99 -2.42 -18.52 -6.45
N LYS A 100 -1.44 -18.86 -5.62
CA LYS A 100 -0.40 -19.83 -5.96
C LYS A 100 -0.83 -21.18 -5.41
N ARG A 101 -1.11 -22.13 -6.30
CA ARG A 101 -1.46 -23.54 -6.01
C ARG A 101 -2.79 -23.77 -5.27
N GLY A 102 -3.32 -22.77 -4.60
CA GLY A 102 -4.61 -22.88 -3.94
C GLY A 102 -4.86 -21.74 -2.96
N ALA A 103 -6.12 -21.49 -2.66
CA ALA A 103 -6.57 -20.72 -1.50
C ALA A 103 -8.01 -21.06 -1.17
N THR A 104 -8.41 -20.84 0.09
CA THR A 104 -9.81 -20.94 0.52
C THR A 104 -10.30 -19.59 1.01
N ILE A 105 -11.30 -19.03 0.35
CA ILE A 105 -12.02 -17.83 0.77
C ILE A 105 -13.19 -18.27 1.66
N HIS A 106 -13.22 -17.79 2.91
CA HIS A 106 -14.15 -18.30 3.93
C HIS A 106 -15.56 -17.71 3.82
N ALA A 107 -15.65 -16.44 3.45
CA ALA A 107 -16.88 -15.68 3.28
C ALA A 107 -16.80 -14.82 2.01
N GLU A 108 -17.95 -14.43 1.46
CA GLU A 108 -18.00 -13.43 0.40
C GLU A 108 -17.33 -12.13 0.87
N PRO A 109 -16.54 -11.43 0.02
CA PRO A 109 -15.95 -10.15 0.38
C PRO A 109 -17.01 -9.16 0.86
N LYS A 110 -16.76 -8.50 1.99
CA LYS A 110 -17.68 -7.47 2.50
C LYS A 110 -17.14 -6.10 2.14
N ILE A 111 -17.99 -5.30 1.48
CA ILE A 111 -17.69 -3.92 1.10
C ILE A 111 -18.63 -2.99 1.89
N GLN A 112 -18.06 -2.06 2.63
CA GLN A 112 -18.81 -1.09 3.44
C GLN A 112 -18.16 0.28 3.36
N THR A 113 -18.95 1.35 3.54
CA THR A 113 -18.38 2.70 3.66
C THR A 113 -17.51 2.80 4.91
N PHE A 114 -16.38 3.48 4.79
CA PHE A 114 -15.52 3.77 5.94
C PHE A 114 -16.16 4.85 6.81
N ASN A 115 -16.17 4.63 8.13
CA ASN A 115 -16.66 5.58 9.12
C ASN A 115 -15.65 5.66 10.27
N SER A 116 -14.95 6.79 10.37
CA SER A 116 -13.94 7.03 11.41
C SER A 116 -14.50 7.06 12.84
N GLN A 117 -15.81 7.22 13.01
CA GLN A 117 -16.48 7.20 14.32
C GLN A 117 -16.79 5.78 14.80
N GLN A 118 -16.51 4.76 14.00
CA GLN A 118 -16.75 3.36 14.36
C GLN A 118 -15.47 2.53 14.23
N PRO A 119 -15.29 1.49 15.05
CA PRO A 119 -14.21 0.54 14.85
C PRO A 119 -14.27 -0.08 13.46
N LEU A 120 -13.13 -0.07 12.78
CA LEU A 120 -12.93 -0.72 11.49
C LEU A 120 -13.23 -2.21 11.59
N LEU A 121 -12.75 -2.85 12.65
CA LEU A 121 -12.96 -4.25 12.98
C LEU A 121 -13.40 -4.38 14.44
N LYS A 122 -14.23 -5.39 14.74
CA LYS A 122 -14.71 -5.66 16.10
C LYS A 122 -15.01 -7.13 16.31
N ARG A 123 -14.80 -7.61 17.55
CA ARG A 123 -15.21 -8.94 18.03
C ARG A 123 -14.74 -10.09 17.13
N ILE A 124 -13.44 -10.09 16.83
CA ILE A 124 -12.81 -11.16 16.03
C ILE A 124 -12.04 -12.06 16.97
N GLN A 125 -12.23 -13.36 16.84
CA GLN A 125 -11.54 -14.37 17.63
C GLN A 125 -10.49 -15.07 16.75
N ALA A 126 -9.24 -15.15 17.21
CA ALA A 126 -8.23 -15.94 16.52
C ALA A 126 -8.52 -17.43 16.66
N GLN A 127 -8.35 -18.18 15.57
CA GLN A 127 -8.25 -19.65 15.63
C GLN A 127 -6.96 -20.05 16.32
N ASP A 128 -7.00 -21.17 17.05
CA ASP A 128 -5.85 -21.67 17.79
C ASP A 128 -4.67 -21.96 16.86
N GLY A 129 -3.57 -21.24 17.06
CA GLY A 129 -2.37 -21.38 16.26
C GLY A 129 -1.22 -20.57 16.82
N ASN A 130 -0.01 -20.95 16.48
CA ASN A 130 1.18 -20.37 17.10
C ASN A 130 1.85 -19.32 16.20
N ARG A 131 2.10 -18.14 16.78
CA ARG A 131 2.91 -17.02 16.25
C ARG A 131 2.70 -16.71 14.77
N ARG A 132 1.47 -16.46 14.37
CA ARG A 132 1.09 -16.29 12.96
C ARG A 132 0.42 -14.95 12.70
N PRO A 133 0.44 -14.45 11.45
CA PRO A 133 -0.46 -13.39 11.04
C PRO A 133 -1.93 -13.79 11.27
N TRP A 134 -2.72 -12.86 11.77
CA TRP A 134 -4.13 -13.07 12.05
C TRP A 134 -5.02 -11.99 11.42
N ILE A 135 -4.70 -10.72 11.63
CA ILE A 135 -5.43 -9.59 11.05
C ILE A 135 -4.42 -8.66 10.38
N THR A 136 -4.76 -8.15 9.20
CA THR A 136 -4.03 -7.05 8.57
C THR A 136 -5.01 -5.97 8.13
N VAL A 137 -4.69 -4.72 8.42
CA VAL A 137 -5.32 -3.56 7.80
C VAL A 137 -4.33 -2.97 6.79
N ALA A 138 -4.76 -2.80 5.55
CA ALA A 138 -4.01 -2.14 4.49
C ALA A 138 -4.70 -0.83 4.15
N LEU A 139 -4.09 0.29 4.51
CA LEU A 139 -4.49 1.62 4.07
C LEU A 139 -3.78 1.89 2.74
N ILE A 140 -4.53 2.23 1.69
CA ILE A 140 -4.00 2.40 0.33
C ILE A 140 -4.15 3.86 -0.06
N ASP A 141 -3.01 4.52 -0.29
CA ASP A 141 -2.91 5.95 -0.63
C ASP A 141 -3.59 6.86 0.41
N MET A 142 -3.31 6.61 1.69
CA MET A 142 -3.93 7.30 2.82
C MET A 142 -2.93 7.59 3.93
N PRO A 143 -3.02 8.73 4.62
CA PRO A 143 -2.21 8.99 5.81
C PRO A 143 -2.73 8.19 7.02
N LEU A 144 -1.83 7.65 7.83
CA LEU A 144 -2.16 6.94 9.06
C LEU A 144 -1.76 7.76 10.30
N LYS A 145 -2.73 8.37 10.98
CA LYS A 145 -2.46 9.18 12.18
C LYS A 145 -2.42 8.36 13.45
N THR A 146 -3.49 7.62 13.72
CA THR A 146 -3.55 6.75 14.90
C THR A 146 -4.13 5.38 14.58
N ALA A 147 -3.74 4.39 15.38
CA ALA A 147 -4.39 3.11 15.48
C ALA A 147 -4.79 2.87 16.94
N ASP A 148 -6.06 2.59 17.17
CA ASP A 148 -6.63 2.29 18.47
C ASP A 148 -7.02 0.81 18.48
N VAL A 149 -6.39 0.02 19.35
CA VAL A 149 -6.55 -1.44 19.35
C VAL A 149 -6.89 -1.93 20.76
N ALA A 150 -7.97 -2.69 20.85
CA ALA A 150 -8.46 -3.32 22.06
C ALA A 150 -8.36 -4.84 21.94
N VAL A 151 -7.54 -5.48 22.78
CA VAL A 151 -7.31 -6.93 22.74
C VAL A 151 -7.55 -7.54 24.10
N LYS A 152 -8.18 -8.71 24.10
CA LYS A 152 -8.34 -9.60 25.25
C LYS A 152 -7.47 -10.84 25.07
N CYS A 153 -6.65 -11.14 26.08
CA CYS A 153 -5.79 -12.32 26.10
C CYS A 153 -5.95 -13.10 27.41
N GLU A 154 -6.16 -14.42 27.32
CA GLU A 154 -6.27 -15.28 28.49
C GLU A 154 -4.91 -15.86 28.91
N LYS A 155 -4.69 -15.91 30.24
CA LYS A 155 -3.60 -16.73 30.80
C LYS A 155 -4.00 -18.19 30.72
N ARG A 156 -3.15 -19.02 30.13
CA ARG A 156 -3.34 -20.48 30.08
C ARG A 156 -2.19 -21.18 30.80
N ALA A 157 -2.39 -22.46 31.15
CA ALA A 157 -1.44 -23.23 31.96
C ALA A 157 -0.06 -23.43 31.31
N HIS A 158 0.01 -23.49 29.96
CA HIS A 158 1.25 -23.78 29.24
C HIS A 158 1.66 -22.66 28.27
N ASP A 159 0.71 -22.19 27.45
CA ASP A 159 0.95 -21.19 26.42
C ASP A 159 -0.23 -20.23 26.39
N SER A 160 0.00 -18.98 26.81
CA SER A 160 -1.06 -17.99 26.96
C SER A 160 -1.42 -17.36 25.61
N ASP A 161 -2.58 -16.71 25.54
CA ASP A 161 -2.92 -15.94 24.35
C ASP A 161 -2.04 -14.69 24.30
N ASP A 162 -1.35 -14.42 23.20
CA ASP A 162 -0.51 -13.24 23.06
C ASP A 162 -0.76 -12.56 21.70
N VAL A 163 -0.69 -11.23 21.66
CA VAL A 163 -0.81 -10.45 20.42
C VAL A 163 0.37 -9.51 20.24
N LYS A 164 0.94 -9.56 19.05
CA LYS A 164 2.00 -8.68 18.56
C LYS A 164 1.41 -7.71 17.54
N LEU A 165 1.73 -6.44 17.70
CA LEU A 165 1.40 -5.39 16.74
C LEU A 165 2.63 -5.05 15.89
N ILE A 166 2.42 -4.89 14.59
CA ILE A 166 3.41 -4.41 13.65
C ILE A 166 2.78 -3.30 12.82
N ILE A 167 3.42 -2.13 12.73
CA ILE A 167 3.00 -1.04 11.86
C ILE A 167 4.14 -0.77 10.88
N ASP A 168 3.87 -0.86 9.58
CA ASP A 168 4.85 -0.62 8.50
C ASP A 168 6.16 -1.40 8.68
N GLY A 169 6.04 -2.67 9.07
CA GLY A 169 7.17 -3.56 9.33
C GLY A 169 7.88 -3.34 10.67
N LYS A 170 7.55 -2.29 11.42
CA LYS A 170 8.07 -2.01 12.76
C LYS A 170 7.21 -2.68 13.84
N ILE A 171 7.83 -3.49 14.70
CA ILE A 171 7.15 -4.10 15.84
C ILE A 171 6.95 -3.03 16.93
N GLU A 172 5.70 -2.84 17.34
CA GLU A 172 5.35 -2.01 18.50
C GLU A 172 5.58 -2.81 19.78
N LYS A 173 6.52 -2.34 20.61
CA LYS A 173 7.02 -3.11 21.76
C LYS A 173 6.23 -2.82 23.03
N ASN A 174 6.07 -3.83 23.87
CA ASN A 174 5.64 -3.64 25.26
C ASN A 174 6.86 -3.22 26.10
N GLU A 175 6.96 -1.93 26.43
CA GLU A 175 8.06 -1.39 27.23
C GLU A 175 8.07 -1.91 28.68
N GLN A 176 6.93 -2.43 29.17
CA GLN A 176 6.81 -3.00 30.51
C GLN A 176 7.27 -4.47 30.55
N ALA A 177 7.47 -5.12 29.40
CA ALA A 177 7.89 -6.51 29.32
C ALA A 177 9.41 -6.66 29.20
N GLY A 178 9.95 -7.69 29.86
CA GLY A 178 11.35 -8.09 29.70
C GLY A 178 11.70 -8.55 28.28
N TRP A 179 12.98 -8.80 28.03
CA TRP A 179 13.53 -9.09 26.69
C TRP A 179 12.76 -10.13 25.88
N TRP A 180 12.31 -11.21 26.54
CA TRP A 180 11.62 -12.34 25.91
C TRP A 180 10.16 -12.04 25.52
N GLY A 181 9.52 -11.06 26.14
CA GLY A 181 8.11 -10.70 25.92
C GLY A 181 7.90 -9.38 25.17
N LYS A 182 8.94 -8.57 25.00
CA LYS A 182 8.82 -7.19 24.47
C LYS A 182 8.16 -7.06 23.09
N ASN A 183 8.18 -8.12 22.27
CA ASN A 183 7.57 -8.11 20.94
C ASN A 183 6.08 -8.52 20.97
N TRP A 184 5.56 -8.92 22.13
CA TRP A 184 4.14 -9.23 22.35
C TRP A 184 3.54 -8.09 23.17
N TYR A 185 2.77 -7.23 22.50
CA TYR A 185 2.23 -6.02 23.12
C TYR A 185 1.16 -6.37 24.16
N TRP A 186 0.25 -7.27 23.81
CA TRP A 186 -0.75 -7.82 24.73
C TRP A 186 -0.37 -9.24 25.09
N ARG A 187 -0.27 -9.53 26.39
CA ARG A 187 0.17 -10.83 26.88
C ARG A 187 -0.85 -11.44 27.83
N GLY A 188 -1.28 -12.67 27.58
CA GLY A 188 -2.29 -13.33 28.40
C GLY A 188 -1.80 -13.53 29.84
N SER A 189 -0.50 -13.77 30.02
CA SER A 189 0.14 -13.84 31.34
C SER A 189 -0.02 -12.55 32.18
N GLU A 190 -0.12 -11.38 31.53
CA GLU A 190 -0.30 -10.07 32.16
C GLU A 190 -1.79 -9.72 32.26
N LEU A 191 -2.55 -9.93 31.19
CA LEU A 191 -3.95 -9.51 31.11
C LEU A 191 -4.93 -10.44 31.83
N GLN A 192 -4.60 -11.72 31.97
CA GLN A 192 -5.38 -12.72 32.73
C GLN A 192 -6.86 -12.77 32.31
N GLY A 193 -7.14 -12.62 31.01
CA GLY A 193 -8.50 -12.62 30.46
C GLY A 193 -9.17 -11.25 30.45
N ASN A 194 -8.49 -10.18 30.85
CA ASN A 194 -9.00 -8.81 30.70
C ASN A 194 -8.67 -8.23 29.32
N THR A 195 -9.46 -7.24 28.92
CA THR A 195 -9.19 -6.42 27.74
C THR A 195 -8.26 -5.27 28.10
N LYS A 196 -7.29 -4.98 27.23
CA LYS A 196 -6.45 -3.77 27.32
C LYS A 196 -6.50 -3.01 26.00
N ASP A 197 -6.80 -1.74 26.11
CA ASP A 197 -6.75 -0.79 25.00
C ASP A 197 -5.36 -0.16 24.87
N ALA A 198 -4.94 0.12 23.65
CA ALA A 198 -3.76 0.93 23.39
C ALA A 198 -3.95 1.76 22.12
N ARG A 199 -3.43 2.99 22.17
CA ARG A 199 -3.37 3.92 21.04
C ARG A 199 -1.93 4.06 20.58
N PHE A 200 -1.74 3.95 19.27
CA PHE A 200 -0.46 4.10 18.59
C PHE A 200 -0.51 5.32 17.69
N TYR A 201 0.62 6.03 17.59
CA TYR A 201 0.76 7.29 16.86
C TYR A 201 1.86 7.15 15.78
N PRO A 202 1.62 6.37 14.72
CA PRO A 202 2.57 6.27 13.62
C PRO A 202 2.80 7.60 12.91
N ASP A 203 1.79 8.49 12.89
CA ASP A 203 1.83 9.81 12.22
C ASP A 203 2.44 9.77 10.81
N ALA A 204 2.03 8.77 10.03
CA ALA A 204 2.58 8.52 8.72
C ALA A 204 1.88 9.39 7.66
N ALA A 205 2.67 9.93 6.73
CA ALA A 205 2.20 10.70 5.59
C ALA A 205 1.34 9.84 4.65
N LYS A 206 0.72 10.46 3.64
CA LYS A 206 -0.09 9.74 2.65
C LYS A 206 0.75 8.67 1.94
N GLY A 207 0.27 7.42 1.95
CA GLY A 207 0.95 6.31 1.28
C GLY A 207 0.25 4.97 1.49
N ILE A 208 1.00 3.88 1.35
CA ILE A 208 0.51 2.55 1.69
C ILE A 208 1.00 2.21 3.10
N HIS A 209 0.07 1.89 3.99
CA HIS A 209 0.39 1.51 5.37
C HIS A 209 -0.23 0.17 5.75
N TYR A 210 0.52 -0.59 6.55
CA TYR A 210 0.09 -1.88 7.06
C TYR A 210 0.09 -1.89 8.58
N ILE A 211 -1.06 -2.27 9.14
CA ILE A 211 -1.20 -2.62 10.55
C ILE A 211 -1.43 -4.11 10.61
N GLU A 212 -0.52 -4.86 11.26
CA GLU A 212 -0.63 -6.30 11.44
C GLU A 212 -0.82 -6.66 12.90
N LEU A 213 -1.80 -7.54 13.15
CA LEU A 213 -1.90 -8.28 14.40
C LEU A 213 -1.49 -9.72 14.14
N TRP A 214 -0.48 -10.15 14.89
CA TRP A 214 -0.05 -11.53 14.93
C TRP A 214 -0.53 -12.15 16.23
N ALA A 215 -1.10 -13.34 16.15
CA ALA A 215 -1.65 -14.07 17.27
C ALA A 215 -0.76 -15.25 17.66
N ASP A 216 -0.64 -15.47 18.97
CA ASP A 216 -0.27 -16.75 19.57
C ASP A 216 -1.49 -17.29 20.32
N ARG A 217 -1.86 -18.55 20.08
CA ARG A 217 -3.06 -19.23 20.59
C ARG A 217 -4.38 -18.58 20.11
N THR A 218 -5.29 -18.22 21.01
CA THR A 218 -6.66 -17.76 20.69
C THR A 218 -7.00 -16.42 21.34
N PRO A 219 -6.27 -15.32 21.08
CA PRO A 219 -6.66 -13.99 21.54
C PRO A 219 -7.93 -13.49 20.84
N ALA A 220 -8.62 -12.55 21.48
CA ALA A 220 -9.79 -11.87 20.93
C ALA A 220 -9.49 -10.39 20.69
N LEU A 221 -9.87 -9.90 19.51
CA LEU A 221 -9.86 -8.49 19.16
C LEU A 221 -11.24 -7.96 19.52
N GLU A 222 -11.30 -7.08 20.49
CA GLU A 222 -12.53 -6.39 20.84
C GLU A 222 -12.83 -5.29 19.81
N SER A 223 -11.82 -4.48 19.47
CA SER A 223 -11.92 -3.43 18.46
C SER A 223 -10.57 -3.07 17.85
N LEU A 224 -10.60 -2.63 16.59
CA LEU A 224 -9.51 -1.92 15.94
C LEU A 224 -10.15 -0.72 15.21
N ALA A 225 -9.73 0.49 15.56
CA ALA A 225 -10.08 1.72 14.86
C ALA A 225 -8.82 2.39 14.32
N VAL A 226 -8.97 3.12 13.21
CA VAL A 226 -7.88 3.91 12.63
C VAL A 226 -8.37 5.33 12.43
N THR A 227 -7.52 6.29 12.77
CA THR A 227 -7.72 7.68 12.39
C THR A 227 -6.90 7.93 11.14
N ILE A 228 -7.60 8.17 10.03
CA ILE A 228 -6.99 8.61 8.78
C ILE A 228 -6.78 10.12 8.92
N GLY A 229 -5.59 10.60 8.60
CA GLY A 229 -5.30 12.04 8.56
C GLY A 229 -6.09 12.76 7.47
N ASP A 230 -5.94 14.08 7.36
CA ASP A 230 -6.56 14.81 6.26
C ASP A 230 -6.09 14.23 4.91
N ILE A 231 -7.04 13.69 4.16
CA ILE A 231 -6.82 13.00 2.88
C ILE A 231 -6.75 14.04 1.74
N GLY A 232 -6.71 15.33 2.09
CA GLY A 232 -6.94 16.43 1.16
C GLY A 232 -8.35 16.36 0.61
N LYS A 233 -9.33 16.98 1.27
CA LYS A 233 -10.55 17.33 0.54
C LYS A 233 -10.16 18.24 -0.64
N LYS A 234 -10.78 18.03 -1.80
CA LYS A 234 -10.98 19.09 -2.80
C LYS A 234 -11.91 20.17 -2.19
N GLU A 235 -11.44 20.86 -1.18
CA GLU A 235 -12.02 22.09 -0.65
C GLU A 235 -11.01 23.19 -0.94
N ASP A 236 -11.49 24.25 -1.60
CA ASP A 236 -10.80 25.49 -1.95
C ASP A 236 -10.18 26.17 -0.71
N THR A 237 -9.09 25.62 -0.20
CA THR A 237 -8.41 26.12 0.99
C THR A 237 -6.92 26.20 0.72
N GLU A 238 -6.49 27.42 0.42
CA GLU A 238 -5.16 27.93 0.69
C GLU A 238 -4.68 27.46 2.08
N GLY A 239 -3.79 26.48 2.16
CA GLY A 239 -3.34 26.05 3.50
C GLY A 239 -2.55 24.76 3.62
N LYS A 240 -1.31 24.79 3.12
CA LYS A 240 -0.12 24.11 3.66
C LYS A 240 0.18 22.62 3.46
N ASP A 241 -0.70 21.71 3.06
CA ASP A 241 -0.26 20.31 2.82
C ASP A 241 -0.88 19.59 1.59
N ALA A 242 -1.67 20.28 0.77
CA ALA A 242 -1.80 19.87 -0.63
C ALA A 242 -0.49 20.21 -1.34
N VAL A 243 -0.05 19.39 -2.31
CA VAL A 243 1.01 19.83 -3.24
C VAL A 243 0.47 21.01 -4.02
N ARG A 244 0.64 22.21 -3.45
CA ARG A 244 0.30 23.46 -4.10
C ARG A 244 1.33 23.60 -5.21
N ILE A 245 0.85 23.45 -6.43
CA ILE A 245 1.66 23.77 -7.59
C ILE A 245 2.07 25.24 -7.48
N LYS A 246 3.37 25.50 -7.49
CA LYS A 246 3.94 26.82 -7.25
C LYS A 246 3.52 27.73 -8.39
N GLU A 247 2.85 28.82 -8.07
CA GLU A 247 2.54 29.86 -9.03
C GLU A 247 3.81 30.63 -9.40
N TYR A 248 4.11 30.70 -10.70
CA TYR A 248 5.14 31.58 -11.19
C TYR A 248 4.59 33.00 -11.36
N ALA A 249 5.15 33.94 -10.61
CA ALA A 249 4.85 35.37 -10.76
C ALA A 249 5.55 36.00 -11.99
N TYR A 250 6.57 35.33 -12.52
CA TYR A 250 7.30 35.74 -13.71
C TYR A 250 6.38 35.65 -14.94
N ARG A 251 6.30 36.72 -15.75
CA ARG A 251 5.46 36.77 -16.96
C ARG A 251 6.26 36.72 -18.26
N GLY A 252 7.49 36.24 -18.19
CA GLY A 252 8.33 36.04 -19.37
C GLY A 252 8.93 37.33 -19.91
N VAL A 253 9.71 37.19 -20.98
CA VAL A 253 10.40 38.32 -21.65
C VAL A 253 9.39 39.25 -22.33
N SER A 254 8.27 38.71 -22.82
CA SER A 254 7.22 39.50 -23.49
C SER A 254 6.14 40.07 -22.56
N GLY A 255 6.15 39.68 -21.28
CA GLY A 255 5.12 40.06 -20.29
C GLY A 255 3.74 39.42 -20.51
N LYS A 256 3.57 38.63 -21.58
CA LYS A 256 2.30 37.98 -21.97
C LYS A 256 2.27 36.48 -21.69
N GLU A 257 3.33 35.94 -21.09
CA GLU A 257 3.49 34.50 -20.92
C GLU A 257 2.81 34.07 -19.62
N ASN A 258 1.89 33.10 -19.72
CA ASN A 258 1.20 32.53 -18.57
C ASN A 258 1.75 31.14 -18.25
N TYR A 259 2.76 31.09 -17.38
CA TYR A 259 3.39 29.85 -16.94
C TYR A 259 2.56 29.03 -15.96
N ASN A 260 1.36 29.49 -15.59
CA ASN A 260 0.43 28.77 -14.73
C ASN A 260 -0.75 28.18 -15.53
N ARG A 261 -0.72 28.30 -16.86
CA ARG A 261 -1.84 27.91 -17.75
C ARG A 261 -2.21 26.43 -17.65
N TYR A 262 -1.22 25.55 -17.48
CA TYR A 262 -1.40 24.10 -17.54
C TYR A 262 -1.31 23.41 -16.17
N ASP A 263 -1.51 24.16 -15.09
CA ASP A 263 -1.32 23.65 -13.73
C ASP A 263 -2.22 22.44 -13.41
N THR A 264 -3.45 22.46 -13.93
CA THR A 264 -4.41 21.35 -13.76
C THR A 264 -3.98 20.11 -14.55
N GLU A 265 -3.53 20.30 -15.79
CA GLU A 265 -3.09 19.25 -16.69
C GLU A 265 -1.80 18.59 -16.18
N ILE A 266 -0.87 19.39 -15.63
CA ILE A 266 0.35 18.89 -14.99
C ILE A 266 0.00 17.98 -13.80
N LEU A 267 -0.91 18.43 -12.93
CA LEU A 267 -1.34 17.63 -11.79
C LEU A 267 -1.99 16.32 -12.23
N ALA A 268 -2.86 16.36 -13.25
CA ALA A 268 -3.53 15.17 -13.76
C ALA A 268 -2.55 14.17 -14.39
N ALA A 269 -1.60 14.66 -15.20
CA ALA A 269 -0.58 13.84 -15.82
C ALA A 269 0.36 13.21 -14.78
N VAL A 270 0.83 13.99 -13.80
CA VAL A 270 1.69 13.47 -12.73
C VAL A 270 1.00 12.38 -11.92
N ASP A 271 -0.28 12.56 -11.60
CA ASP A 271 -1.09 11.56 -10.91
C ASP A 271 -1.28 10.27 -11.74
N GLU A 272 -1.53 10.40 -13.05
CA GLU A 272 -1.60 9.28 -13.99
C GLU A 272 -0.27 8.50 -14.05
N TRP A 273 0.84 9.20 -14.26
CA TRP A 273 2.16 8.57 -14.36
C TRP A 273 2.62 7.96 -13.04
N ASN A 274 2.32 8.59 -11.91
CA ASN A 274 2.59 7.98 -10.60
C ASN A 274 1.82 6.67 -10.44
N ARG A 275 0.56 6.58 -10.88
CA ARG A 275 -0.16 5.29 -10.90
C ARG A 275 0.50 4.27 -11.82
N GLU A 276 0.95 4.68 -12.99
CA GLU A 276 1.61 3.79 -13.95
C GLU A 276 2.94 3.27 -13.39
N PHE A 277 3.85 4.15 -12.99
CA PHE A 277 5.16 3.80 -12.47
C PHE A 277 5.08 2.96 -11.20
N MET A 278 4.13 3.23 -10.30
CA MET A 278 3.96 2.42 -9.09
C MET A 278 3.52 0.98 -9.36
N ASN A 279 3.04 0.69 -10.57
CA ASN A 279 2.69 -0.66 -11.03
C ASN A 279 3.81 -1.37 -11.80
N ASP A 280 4.96 -0.73 -12.04
CA ASP A 280 6.10 -1.32 -12.73
C ASP A 280 6.85 -2.37 -11.91
N ALA A 281 7.70 -3.14 -12.60
CA ALA A 281 8.57 -4.14 -11.96
C ALA A 281 9.58 -3.51 -10.99
N TYR A 282 9.97 -2.26 -11.24
CA TYR A 282 10.91 -1.47 -10.45
C TYR A 282 10.39 -0.04 -10.30
N PRO A 283 9.38 0.20 -9.45
CA PRO A 283 8.81 1.53 -9.30
C PRO A 283 9.83 2.46 -8.61
N PRO A 284 9.79 3.77 -8.89
CA PRO A 284 10.61 4.74 -8.19
C PRO A 284 10.29 4.75 -6.67
N THR A 285 11.27 5.10 -5.85
CA THR A 285 11.13 5.15 -4.38
C THR A 285 10.25 6.31 -3.91
N GLU A 286 10.22 7.38 -4.70
CA GLU A 286 9.41 8.57 -4.47
C GLU A 286 8.55 8.84 -5.71
N PRO A 287 7.28 9.27 -5.53
CA PRO A 287 6.45 9.67 -6.64
C PRO A 287 6.97 10.97 -7.27
N LEU A 288 6.64 11.21 -8.54
CA LEU A 288 6.89 12.47 -9.23
C LEU A 288 6.26 13.65 -8.48
N ASP A 289 7.06 14.70 -8.24
CA ASP A 289 6.61 15.97 -7.69
C ASP A 289 6.06 16.89 -8.81
N PRO A 290 4.78 17.29 -8.77
CA PRO A 290 4.19 18.24 -9.71
C PRO A 290 4.95 19.57 -9.85
N ASN A 291 5.58 20.05 -8.78
CA ASN A 291 6.37 21.29 -8.80
C ASN A 291 7.68 21.13 -9.56
N LEU A 292 8.32 19.96 -9.42
CA LEU A 292 9.52 19.63 -10.18
C LEU A 292 9.18 19.51 -11.66
N VAL A 293 8.12 18.78 -11.99
CA VAL A 293 7.63 18.66 -13.38
C VAL A 293 7.32 20.03 -13.95
N LYS A 294 6.55 20.87 -13.24
CA LYS A 294 6.25 22.26 -13.66
C LYS A 294 7.53 23.09 -13.91
N ALA A 295 8.52 22.97 -13.03
CA ALA A 295 9.79 23.68 -13.18
C ALA A 295 10.57 23.21 -14.42
N MET A 296 10.55 21.92 -14.73
CA MET A 296 11.16 21.38 -15.94
C MET A 296 10.50 21.94 -17.20
N ILE A 297 9.15 21.94 -17.29
CA ILE A 297 8.44 22.53 -18.45
C ILE A 297 8.82 24.00 -18.64
N PHE A 298 8.92 24.72 -17.52
CA PHE A 298 9.28 26.13 -17.53
C PHE A 298 10.68 26.36 -18.13
N VAL A 299 11.68 25.58 -17.67
CA VAL A 299 13.07 25.70 -18.14
C VAL A 299 13.20 25.27 -19.60
N GLU A 300 12.60 24.13 -19.96
CA GLU A 300 12.86 23.46 -21.24
C GLU A 300 12.04 24.03 -22.41
N SER A 301 10.74 24.31 -22.22
CA SER A 301 9.86 24.72 -23.32
C SER A 301 9.37 26.16 -23.23
N ARG A 302 9.66 26.85 -22.12
CA ARG A 302 8.98 28.10 -21.73
C ARG A 302 7.46 27.96 -21.89
N MET A 303 6.89 26.79 -21.62
CA MET A 303 5.45 26.50 -21.76
C MET A 303 4.91 26.82 -23.18
N GLY A 304 5.68 26.53 -24.22
CA GLY A 304 5.31 26.78 -25.62
C GLY A 304 5.47 28.23 -26.07
N TYR A 305 6.08 29.11 -25.27
CA TYR A 305 6.34 30.50 -25.64
C TYR A 305 7.70 30.75 -26.32
N ALA A 306 8.56 29.72 -26.44
CA ALA A 306 9.82 29.83 -27.16
C ALA A 306 9.61 29.86 -28.68
N LYS A 307 10.28 30.80 -29.38
CA LYS A 307 10.22 30.90 -30.86
C LYS A 307 11.02 29.75 -31.47
N GLY A 308 10.35 28.84 -32.18
CA GLY A 308 10.93 27.54 -32.62
C GLY A 308 10.67 26.39 -31.65
N GLY A 309 9.94 26.62 -30.55
CA GLY A 309 9.48 25.60 -29.59
C GLY A 309 8.26 24.82 -30.06
N GLU A 310 8.10 24.61 -31.37
CA GLU A 310 7.08 23.69 -31.93
C GLU A 310 7.36 22.23 -31.55
N VAL A 311 8.56 21.94 -31.07
CA VAL A 311 8.88 20.68 -30.41
C VAL A 311 8.53 20.82 -28.94
N ASP A 312 7.39 20.25 -28.57
CA ASP A 312 6.98 20.01 -27.19
C ASP A 312 8.05 19.14 -26.49
N VAL A 313 9.00 19.78 -25.79
CA VAL A 313 10.14 19.07 -25.16
C VAL A 313 9.74 18.34 -23.86
N MET A 314 8.46 18.25 -23.55
CA MET A 314 8.00 17.28 -22.56
C MET A 314 7.02 16.30 -23.18
N GLN A 315 7.59 15.25 -23.75
CA GLN A 315 6.90 13.97 -23.83
C GLN A 315 6.88 13.39 -22.42
N VAL A 316 5.90 13.77 -21.60
CA VAL A 316 5.55 12.96 -20.43
C VAL A 316 4.89 11.70 -20.99
N GLY A 317 5.74 10.75 -21.38
CA GLY A 317 5.44 9.47 -22.00
C GLY A 317 4.40 9.51 -23.12
N ASN A 318 4.83 9.74 -24.36
CA ASN A 318 3.94 9.42 -25.48
C ASN A 318 3.86 7.89 -25.61
N HIS A 319 2.65 7.31 -25.60
CA HIS A 319 2.49 5.87 -25.81
C HIS A 319 3.06 5.47 -27.17
N GLY A 320 4.19 4.76 -27.16
CA GLY A 320 4.94 4.38 -28.37
C GLY A 320 6.31 5.05 -28.50
N ASP A 321 6.68 5.95 -27.58
CA ASP A 321 8.03 6.50 -27.53
C ASP A 321 9.06 5.43 -27.18
N ASP A 322 10.17 5.41 -27.92
CA ASP A 322 11.26 4.48 -27.68
C ASP A 322 11.97 4.75 -26.34
N ALA A 323 11.93 5.97 -25.80
CA ALA A 323 12.46 6.30 -24.48
C ALA A 323 11.75 5.55 -23.35
N LEU A 324 10.42 5.37 -23.45
CA LEU A 324 9.67 4.52 -22.51
C LEU A 324 10.12 3.06 -22.60
N ARG A 325 10.44 2.58 -23.81
CA ARG A 325 10.96 1.22 -23.99
C ARG A 325 12.34 1.07 -23.35
N THR A 326 13.19 2.10 -23.39
CA THR A 326 14.45 2.10 -22.62
C THR A 326 14.19 2.03 -21.12
N LEU A 327 13.33 2.90 -20.57
CA LEU A 327 13.01 2.93 -19.13
C LEU A 327 12.45 1.60 -18.62
N HIS A 328 11.68 0.89 -19.44
CA HIS A 328 11.18 -0.45 -19.11
C HIS A 328 12.16 -1.60 -19.43
N HIS A 329 13.44 -1.31 -19.70
CA HIS A 329 14.48 -2.28 -20.09
C HIS A 329 14.13 -3.14 -21.31
N LYS A 330 13.32 -2.61 -22.24
CA LYS A 330 12.94 -3.27 -23.50
C LYS A 330 13.89 -2.91 -24.65
N ARG A 331 14.82 -1.97 -24.43
CA ARG A 331 15.91 -1.60 -25.34
C ARG A 331 17.19 -1.32 -24.55
N GLU A 332 18.33 -1.72 -25.10
CA GLU A 332 19.65 -1.39 -24.56
C GLU A 332 20.01 0.05 -24.92
N GLU A 333 20.51 0.81 -23.94
CA GLU A 333 21.09 2.13 -24.15
C GLU A 333 22.60 2.12 -23.99
N THR A 334 23.24 3.06 -24.66
CA THR A 334 24.71 3.19 -24.67
C THR A 334 25.08 4.65 -24.75
N TRP A 335 26.16 5.05 -24.09
CA TRP A 335 26.76 6.37 -24.23
C TRP A 335 28.23 6.27 -24.59
N PHE A 336 28.82 7.36 -25.07
CA PHE A 336 30.23 7.40 -25.43
C PHE A 336 31.06 7.97 -24.27
N GLN A 337 31.95 7.15 -23.72
CA GLN A 337 32.91 7.55 -22.70
C GLN A 337 34.32 7.25 -23.22
N ASN A 338 35.18 8.27 -23.27
CA ASN A 338 36.56 8.16 -23.78
C ASN A 338 36.67 7.57 -25.21
N GLY A 339 35.66 7.82 -26.06
CA GLY A 339 35.64 7.32 -27.44
C GLY A 339 35.13 5.87 -27.59
N GLU A 340 34.77 5.20 -26.49
CA GLU A 340 34.18 3.87 -26.50
C GLU A 340 32.69 3.92 -26.19
N ARG A 341 31.92 3.05 -26.84
CA ARG A 341 30.48 2.92 -26.63
C ARG A 341 30.25 2.01 -25.43
N VAL A 342 29.86 2.59 -24.31
CA VAL A 342 29.61 1.90 -23.05
C VAL A 342 28.10 1.68 -22.89
N PRO A 343 27.63 0.45 -22.63
CA PRO A 343 26.23 0.23 -22.29
C PRO A 343 25.87 0.99 -21.00
N LEU A 344 24.77 1.74 -21.06
CA LEU A 344 24.16 2.35 -19.90
C LEU A 344 23.39 1.26 -19.18
N ASP A 345 23.98 0.80 -18.08
CA ASP A 345 23.32 -0.08 -17.14
C ASP A 345 22.71 0.76 -16.03
N TYR A 346 21.39 0.89 -16.06
CA TYR A 346 20.63 1.59 -15.03
C TYR A 346 20.50 0.78 -13.73
N GLU A 347 21.12 -0.40 -13.63
CA GLU A 347 21.29 -1.16 -12.38
C GLU A 347 22.28 -0.45 -11.42
N GLY A 348 21.90 0.72 -10.89
CA GLY A 348 22.71 1.36 -9.85
C GLY A 348 22.27 2.76 -9.43
N GLU A 349 21.95 3.64 -10.38
CA GLU A 349 21.80 5.07 -10.09
C GLU A 349 20.40 5.49 -9.62
N ALA A 350 19.40 4.61 -9.69
CA ALA A 350 18.11 4.80 -9.00
C ALA A 350 18.17 4.50 -7.48
N ASN A 351 19.35 4.17 -6.94
CA ASN A 351 19.57 3.87 -5.52
C ASN A 351 20.47 4.88 -4.78
N ALA A 352 20.71 6.08 -5.34
CA ALA A 352 21.50 7.13 -4.70
C ALA A 352 20.62 8.21 -4.06
#